data_AF-A0A2K9EJ30-F1
#
_entry.id   AF-A0A2K9EJ30-F1
#
_cell.length_a   1.000
_cell.length_b   1.000
_cell.length_c   1.000
_cell.angle_alpha   90.00
_cell.angle_beta   90.00
_cell.angle_gamma   90.00
#
_symmetry.space_group_name_H-M   'P 1'
#
loop_
_entity.id
_entity.type
_entity.pdbx_description
1 polymer ?
#
loop_
_entity_poly.entity_id
_entity_poly.type
_entity_poly.pdbx_seq_one_letter_code
_entity_poly.pdbx_strand_id
1 'polypeptide(L)'
;MSFYQRVALVYAVILFAVAAINYIPGLTDPDGLAFGIFALDVFDDLLHLGSGLWALAAALISARAARNFLLIFGALYLADGAMGLAVGSGYLDLGIINNGVLDLPFTFKIMANAPHILLGGVALWAGLRK
;
A
#
# COMPACT_ATOMS: atom_id res chain seq x y z
N MET A 1 -10.26 -12.37 -18.57
CA MET A 1 -9.56 -11.20 -17.99
C MET A 1 -8.17 -11.05 -18.61
N SER A 2 -7.80 -9.82 -18.98
CA SER A 2 -6.45 -9.46 -19.44
C SER A 2 -5.40 -9.61 -18.33
N PHE A 3 -4.11 -9.52 -18.69
CA PHE A 3 -3.01 -9.49 -17.71
C PHE A 3 -3.22 -8.40 -16.65
N TYR A 4 -3.47 -7.15 -17.07
CA TYR A 4 -3.67 -6.03 -16.14
C TYR A 4 -4.82 -6.26 -15.17
N GLN A 5 -5.95 -6.81 -15.64
CA GLN A 5 -7.10 -7.09 -14.79
C GLN A 5 -6.80 -8.18 -13.76
N ARG A 6 -6.03 -9.21 -14.11
CA ARG A 6 -5.63 -10.25 -13.15
C ARG A 6 -4.70 -9.68 -12.08
N VAL A 7 -3.73 -8.86 -12.48
CA VAL A 7 -2.83 -8.21 -11.52
C VAL A 7 -3.62 -7.26 -10.62
N ALA A 8 -4.48 -6.41 -11.17
CA ALA A 8 -5.33 -5.53 -10.36
C ALA A 8 -6.24 -6.30 -9.39
N LEU A 9 -6.76 -7.48 -9.79
CA LEU A 9 -7.53 -8.35 -8.89
C LEU A 9 -6.67 -8.91 -7.75
N VAL A 10 -5.41 -9.31 -8.01
CA VAL A 10 -4.48 -9.70 -6.95
C VAL A 10 -4.24 -8.56 -5.97
N TYR A 11 -4.07 -7.32 -6.47
CA TYR A 11 -3.94 -6.14 -5.60
C TYR A 11 -5.19 -5.90 -4.77
N ALA A 12 -6.38 -6.07 -5.32
CA ALA A 12 -7.62 -5.98 -4.55
C ALA A 12 -7.61 -6.95 -3.37
N VAL A 13 -7.24 -8.21 -3.59
CA VAL A 13 -7.15 -9.23 -2.53
C VAL A 13 -6.12 -8.85 -1.47
N ILE A 14 -4.92 -8.43 -1.88
CA ILE A 14 -3.86 -8.00 -0.94
C ILE A 14 -4.34 -6.83 -0.09
N LEU A 15 -4.91 -5.80 -0.72
CA LEU A 15 -5.34 -4.57 -0.02
C LEU A 15 -6.51 -4.83 0.93
N PHE A 16 -7.46 -5.70 0.56
CA PHE A 16 -8.51 -6.12 1.49
C PHE A 16 -7.97 -6.95 2.65
N ALA A 17 -6.98 -7.82 2.41
CA ALA A 17 -6.35 -8.58 3.48
C ALA A 17 -5.61 -7.67 4.47
N VAL A 18 -4.90 -6.65 3.98
CA VAL A 18 -4.23 -5.66 4.83
C VAL A 18 -5.25 -4.84 5.61
N ALA A 19 -6.31 -4.32 4.98
CA ALA A 19 -7.37 -3.58 5.67
C ALA A 19 -8.10 -4.42 6.73
N ALA A 20 -8.06 -5.74 6.62
CA ALA A 20 -8.69 -6.65 7.58
C ALA A 20 -7.74 -7.10 8.71
N ILE A 21 -6.42 -6.88 8.59
CA ILE A 21 -5.42 -7.55 9.44
C ILE A 21 -5.58 -7.19 10.93
N ASN A 22 -5.94 -5.93 11.21
CA ASN A 22 -6.21 -5.42 12.55
C ASN A 22 -7.36 -6.10 13.28
N TYR A 23 -8.28 -6.70 12.51
CA TYR A 23 -9.50 -7.29 13.03
C TYR A 23 -9.37 -8.81 13.21
N ILE A 24 -8.19 -9.38 12.93
CA ILE A 24 -7.91 -10.80 13.12
C ILE A 24 -7.24 -11.00 14.48
N PRO A 25 -7.90 -11.69 15.44
CA PRO A 25 -7.32 -11.92 16.76
C PRO A 25 -5.96 -12.62 16.70
N GLY A 26 -4.97 -12.05 17.40
CA GLY A 26 -3.62 -12.63 17.54
C GLY A 26 -2.61 -12.20 16.47
N LEU A 27 -2.98 -11.29 15.54
CA LEU A 27 -2.03 -10.73 14.56
C LEU A 27 -1.42 -9.37 14.96
N THR A 28 -2.04 -8.69 15.92
CA THR A 28 -1.51 -7.47 16.54
C THR A 28 -0.90 -7.81 17.90
N ASP A 29 0.16 -7.09 18.26
CA ASP A 29 0.80 -7.19 19.56
C ASP A 29 0.03 -6.39 20.64
N PRO A 30 0.44 -6.44 21.93
CA PRO A 30 -0.22 -5.69 23.00
C PRO A 30 -0.25 -4.16 22.82
N ASP A 31 0.65 -3.62 22.00
CA ASP A 31 0.72 -2.19 21.66
C ASP A 31 -0.15 -1.86 20.42
N GLY A 32 -0.83 -2.87 19.86
CA GLY A 32 -1.70 -2.74 18.70
C GLY A 32 -0.98 -2.76 17.36
N LEU A 33 0.32 -3.10 17.31
CA LEU A 33 1.10 -3.11 16.09
C LEU A 33 0.99 -4.46 15.37
N ALA A 34 0.69 -4.43 14.07
CA ALA A 34 0.85 -5.62 13.23
C ALA A 34 2.34 -5.86 12.97
N PHE A 35 2.80 -7.09 13.23
CA PHE A 35 4.20 -7.50 13.12
C PHE A 35 5.21 -6.65 13.93
N GLY A 36 4.76 -5.90 14.94
CA GLY A 36 5.60 -4.98 15.73
C GLY A 36 6.07 -3.74 14.97
N ILE A 37 5.46 -3.42 13.82
CA ILE A 37 5.89 -2.33 12.92
C ILE A 37 4.72 -1.42 12.55
N PHE A 38 3.58 -1.98 12.16
CA PHE A 38 2.51 -1.21 11.55
C PHE A 38 1.45 -0.84 12.58
N ALA A 39 1.38 0.45 12.90
CA ALA A 39 0.30 1.04 13.67
C ALA A 39 -0.87 1.37 12.73
N LEU A 40 -1.56 0.35 12.24
CA LEU A 40 -2.68 0.55 11.33
C LEU A 40 -3.84 1.15 12.12
N ASP A 41 -4.17 2.40 11.84
CA ASP A 41 -5.33 3.05 12.39
C ASP A 41 -6.54 2.97 11.43
N VAL A 42 -7.66 3.57 11.82
CA VAL A 42 -8.86 3.59 10.99
C VAL A 42 -8.63 4.33 9.66
N PHE A 43 -7.75 5.33 9.64
CA PHE A 43 -7.43 6.05 8.41
C PHE A 43 -6.68 5.14 7.43
N ASP A 44 -5.67 4.43 7.91
CA ASP A 44 -4.94 3.43 7.11
C ASP A 44 -5.86 2.33 6.62
N ASP A 45 -6.71 1.77 7.48
CA ASP A 45 -7.67 0.72 7.10
C ASP A 45 -8.60 1.20 5.98
N LEU A 46 -9.11 2.44 6.08
CA LEU A 46 -9.97 3.04 5.06
C LEU A 46 -9.21 3.31 3.75
N LEU A 47 -7.95 3.73 3.83
CA LEU A 47 -7.11 3.96 2.66
C LEU A 47 -6.84 2.65 1.90
N HIS A 48 -6.53 1.57 2.62
CA HIS A 48 -6.36 0.23 2.04
C HIS A 48 -7.68 -0.29 1.46
N LEU A 49 -8.80 -0.15 2.18
CA LEU A 49 -10.11 -0.56 1.71
C LEU A 49 -10.52 0.19 0.43
N GLY A 50 -10.38 1.51 0.42
CA GLY A 50 -10.68 2.35 -0.74
C GLY A 50 -9.82 2.00 -1.95
N SER A 51 -8.52 1.77 -1.72
CA SER A 51 -7.59 1.33 -2.76
C SER A 51 -7.93 -0.06 -3.29
N GLY A 52 -8.33 -1.00 -2.42
CA GLY A 52 -8.78 -2.34 -2.80
C GLY A 52 -10.07 -2.32 -3.61
N LEU A 53 -11.04 -1.49 -3.23
CA LEU A 53 -12.29 -1.28 -4.00
C LEU A 53 -12.00 -0.69 -5.37
N TRP A 54 -11.08 0.26 -5.46
CA TRP A 54 -10.64 0.82 -6.74
C TRP A 54 -9.95 -0.23 -7.62
N ALA A 55 -9.05 -1.04 -7.04
CA ALA A 55 -8.39 -2.15 -7.74
C ALA A 55 -9.40 -3.17 -8.29
N LEU A 56 -10.37 -3.56 -7.45
CA LEU A 56 -11.43 -4.50 -7.82
C LEU A 56 -12.30 -3.93 -8.94
N ALA A 57 -12.77 -2.69 -8.80
CA ALA A 57 -13.58 -2.03 -9.82
C ALA A 57 -12.80 -1.95 -11.15
N ALA A 58 -11.55 -1.52 -11.11
CA ALA A 58 -10.69 -1.45 -12.28
C ALA A 58 -10.50 -2.81 -12.96
N ALA A 59 -10.30 -3.88 -12.18
CA ALA A 59 -10.18 -5.26 -12.66
C ALA A 59 -11.46 -5.75 -13.36
N LEU A 60 -12.64 -5.39 -12.84
CA LEU A 60 -13.93 -5.80 -13.39
C LEU A 60 -14.36 -4.98 -14.62
N ILE A 61 -14.02 -3.69 -14.68
CA ILE A 61 -14.46 -2.78 -15.75
C ILE A 61 -13.74 -3.08 -17.07
N SER A 62 -12.42 -2.99 -17.13
CA SER A 62 -11.68 -3.17 -18.38
C SER A 62 -10.16 -3.32 -18.20
N ALA A 63 -9.49 -3.82 -19.23
CA ALA A 63 -8.02 -3.84 -19.29
C ALA A 63 -7.40 -2.45 -19.14
N ARG A 64 -8.02 -1.42 -19.73
CA ARG A 64 -7.54 -0.03 -19.64
C ARG A 64 -7.68 0.53 -18.23
N ALA A 65 -8.83 0.29 -17.59
CA ALA A 65 -9.05 0.72 -16.20
C ALA A 65 -8.04 0.06 -15.25
N ALA A 66 -7.87 -1.26 -15.36
CA ALA A 66 -6.89 -1.99 -14.58
C ALA A 66 -5.45 -1.49 -14.80
N ARG A 67 -5.07 -1.22 -16.05
CA ARG A 67 -3.75 -0.64 -16.35
C ARG A 67 -3.56 0.73 -15.72
N ASN A 68 -4.58 1.59 -15.77
CA ASN A 68 -4.52 2.92 -15.16
C ASN A 68 -4.40 2.83 -13.63
N PHE A 69 -5.15 1.94 -12.98
CA PHE A 69 -4.99 1.64 -11.56
C PHE A 69 -3.53 1.29 -11.24
N LEU A 70 -2.96 0.30 -11.94
CA LEU A 70 -1.59 -0.17 -11.70
C LEU A 70 -0.55 0.94 -11.85
N LEU A 71 -0.70 1.81 -12.84
CA LEU A 71 0.21 2.94 -13.06
C LEU A 71 0.10 3.98 -11.93
N ILE A 72 -1.12 4.41 -11.60
CA ILE A 72 -1.34 5.49 -10.64
C ILE A 72 -1.05 5.00 -9.22
N PHE A 73 -1.68 3.90 -8.81
CA PHE A 73 -1.43 3.28 -7.51
C PHE A 73 0.05 2.94 -7.36
N GLY A 74 0.65 2.32 -8.38
CA GLY A 74 2.06 1.93 -8.35
C GLY A 74 3.01 3.11 -8.16
N ALA A 75 2.79 4.21 -8.89
CA ALA A 75 3.58 5.42 -8.73
C ALA A 75 3.41 6.05 -7.35
N LEU A 76 2.17 6.13 -6.85
CA LEU A 76 1.87 6.70 -5.54
C LEU A 76 2.52 5.88 -4.41
N TYR A 77 2.28 4.57 -4.37
CA TYR A 77 2.86 3.68 -3.36
C TYR A 77 4.39 3.67 -3.40
N LEU A 78 4.99 3.65 -4.58
CA LEU A 78 6.45 3.66 -4.69
C LEU A 78 7.05 4.98 -4.20
N ALA A 79 6.43 6.11 -4.56
CA ALA A 79 6.87 7.42 -4.10
C ALA A 79 6.71 7.57 -2.58
N ASP A 80 5.65 7.00 -2.01
CA ASP A 80 5.39 7.03 -0.57
C ASP A 80 6.46 6.24 0.20
N GLY A 81 6.74 5.00 -0.22
CA GLY A 81 7.82 4.20 0.36
C GLY A 81 9.21 4.83 0.19
N ALA A 82 9.47 5.48 -0.94
CA ALA A 82 10.71 6.22 -1.15
C ALA A 82 10.83 7.43 -0.21
N MET A 83 9.73 8.15 0.03
CA MET A 83 9.67 9.23 1.00
C MET A 83 9.92 8.70 2.41
N GLY A 84 9.23 7.64 2.83
CA GLY A 84 9.42 7.05 4.15
C GLY A 84 10.84 6.53 4.39
N LEU A 85 11.52 6.01 3.36
CA LEU A 85 12.96 5.71 3.45
C LEU A 85 13.81 6.96 3.69
N ALA A 86 13.53 8.05 2.97
CA ALA A 86 14.33 9.27 3.03
C ALA A 86 14.11 10.03 4.35
N VAL A 87 12.86 10.17 4.79
CA VAL A 87 12.48 11.10 5.87
C VAL A 87 11.77 10.44 7.04
N GLY A 88 11.51 9.13 7.00
CA GLY A 88 10.87 8.40 8.10
C GLY A 88 9.33 8.55 8.17
N SER A 89 8.72 9.28 7.24
CA SER A 89 7.27 9.54 7.20
C SER A 89 6.73 9.38 5.77
N GLY A 90 5.51 8.83 5.64
CA GLY A 90 4.77 8.75 4.39
C GLY A 90 3.90 9.99 4.15
N TYR A 91 3.35 10.13 2.94
CA TYR A 91 2.36 11.16 2.62
C TYR A 91 0.96 10.58 2.40
N LEU A 92 0.85 9.29 2.07
CA LEU A 92 -0.43 8.64 1.83
C LEU A 92 -1.28 8.55 3.11
N ASP A 93 -0.63 8.32 4.25
CA ASP A 93 -1.17 8.32 5.62
C ASP A 93 -1.21 9.73 6.24
N LEU A 94 -0.82 10.77 5.49
CA LEU A 94 -0.56 12.13 5.98
C LEU A 94 0.53 12.22 7.06
N GLY A 95 1.38 11.19 7.22
CA GLY A 95 2.40 11.10 8.25
C GLY A 95 3.39 12.27 8.23
N ILE A 96 3.82 12.71 7.05
CA ILE A 96 4.74 13.84 6.88
C ILE A 96 4.11 15.17 7.35
N ILE A 97 2.78 15.30 7.25
CA ILE A 97 2.06 16.49 7.68
C ILE A 97 1.87 16.48 9.20
N ASN A 98 1.52 15.32 9.76
CA ASN A 98 1.21 15.18 11.17
C ASN A 98 2.46 15.11 12.06
N ASN A 99 3.52 14.46 11.57
CA ASN A 99 4.71 14.10 12.35
C ASN A 99 6.01 14.76 11.84
N GLY A 100 6.00 15.33 10.64
CA GLY A 100 7.20 15.91 10.03
C GLY A 100 8.24 14.85 9.65
N VAL A 101 9.52 15.23 9.67
CA VAL A 101 10.65 14.32 9.41
C VAL A 101 10.98 13.56 10.68
N LEU A 102 11.02 12.23 10.60
CA LEU A 102 11.31 11.35 11.73
C LEU A 102 12.72 10.75 11.66
N ASP A 103 13.45 10.88 12.76
CA ASP A 103 14.73 10.21 12.97
C ASP A 103 14.49 8.79 13.52
N LEU A 104 14.38 7.85 12.58
CA LEU A 104 14.16 6.43 12.87
C LEU A 104 15.38 5.62 12.45
N PRO A 105 15.66 4.49 13.13
CA PRO A 105 16.70 3.56 12.69
C PRO A 105 16.49 3.18 11.22
N PHE A 106 17.56 3.23 10.41
CA PHE A 106 17.44 2.99 8.97
C PHE A 106 16.84 1.61 8.63
N THR A 107 17.17 0.58 9.40
CA THR A 107 16.57 -0.75 9.26
C THR A 107 15.06 -0.72 9.51
N PHE A 108 14.57 0.07 10.47
CA PHE A 108 13.14 0.25 10.68
C PHE A 108 12.48 0.93 9.48
N LYS A 109 13.09 1.99 8.93
CA LYS A 109 12.61 2.64 7.71
C LYS A 109 12.51 1.64 6.55
N ILE A 110 13.48 0.76 6.38
CA ILE A 110 13.42 -0.31 5.35
C ILE A 110 12.21 -1.21 5.58
N MET A 111 12.04 -1.75 6.79
CA MET A 111 10.96 -2.71 7.06
C MET A 111 9.58 -2.08 6.93
N ALA A 112 9.38 -0.86 7.45
CA ALA A 112 8.11 -0.15 7.37
C ALA A 112 7.74 0.24 5.93
N ASN A 113 8.72 0.53 5.07
CA ASN A 113 8.48 0.98 3.69
C ASN A 113 8.59 -0.13 2.64
N ALA A 114 9.06 -1.33 3.01
CA ALA A 114 9.19 -2.45 2.09
C ALA A 114 7.86 -2.81 1.38
N PRO A 115 6.69 -2.86 2.05
CA PRO A 115 5.43 -3.13 1.37
C PRO A 115 5.11 -2.09 0.30
N HIS A 116 5.30 -0.80 0.60
CA HIS A 116 5.06 0.32 -0.32
C HIS A 116 5.96 0.26 -1.55
N ILE A 117 7.25 -0.02 -1.35
CA ILE A 117 8.24 -0.12 -2.44
C ILE A 117 7.97 -1.35 -3.31
N LEU A 118 7.72 -2.52 -2.70
CA LEU A 118 7.50 -3.76 -3.43
C LEU A 118 6.17 -3.72 -4.20
N LEU A 119 5.07 -3.37 -3.53
CA LEU A 119 3.76 -3.28 -4.18
C LEU A 119 3.71 -2.13 -5.19
N GLY A 120 4.30 -0.98 -4.86
CA GLY A 120 4.39 0.16 -5.77
C GLY A 120 5.19 -0.18 -7.03
N GLY A 121 6.39 -0.73 -6.85
CA GLY A 121 7.28 -1.12 -7.94
C GLY A 121 6.70 -2.19 -8.86
N VAL A 122 6.11 -3.25 -8.28
CA VAL A 122 5.48 -4.32 -9.06
C VAL A 122 4.26 -3.81 -9.85
N ALA A 123 3.42 -2.95 -9.25
CA ALA A 123 2.25 -2.38 -9.92
C ALA A 123 2.68 -1.48 -11.09
N LEU A 124 3.63 -0.58 -10.85
CA LEU A 124 4.12 0.35 -11.85
C LEU A 124 4.78 -0.40 -13.02
N TRP A 125 5.64 -1.38 -12.72
CA TRP A 125 6.22 -2.26 -13.75
C TRP A 125 5.14 -2.97 -14.57
N ALA A 126 4.16 -3.57 -13.89
CA ALA A 126 3.07 -4.28 -14.56
C ALA A 126 2.26 -3.35 -15.47
N GLY A 127 2.00 -2.10 -15.04
CA GLY A 127 1.28 -1.10 -15.83
C GLY A 127 2.08 -0.53 -17.01
N LEU A 128 3.41 -0.44 -16.90
CA LEU A 128 4.30 0.05 -17.96
C LEU A 128 4.62 -0.98 -19.03
N ARG A 129 4.40 -2.27 -18.73
CA ARG A 129 4.55 -3.35 -19.70
C ARG A 129 3.69 -3.08 -20.94
N LYS A 130 4.25 -3.38 -22.13
CA LYS A 130 3.55 -3.30 -23.42
C LYS A 130 2.75 -4.57 -23.68
#